data_AF-A0A3S0D9J6-F1
#
_entry.id   AF-A0A3S0D9J6-F1
#
_cell.length_a   1.000
_cell.length_b   1.000
_cell.length_c   1.000
_cell.angle_alpha   90.00
_cell.angle_beta   90.00
_cell.angle_gamma   90.00
#
_symmetry.space_group_name_H-M   'P 1'
#
loop_
_entity.id
_entity.type
_entity.pdbx_description
1 polymer ?
#
loop_
_entity_poly.entity_id
_entity_poly.type
_entity_poly.pdbx_seq_one_letter_code
_entity_poly.pdbx_strand_id
1 'polypeptide(L)'
;MSLDQLLDICAADGLELADLLQGRVVRPVGAGGMAPTRPRCRANNVDHDAIRAALQAALVDGRSVSEVAKELRVDLSTLLRVDRDLYVAVRNAAADRRAQEEERRHLAAIDQVENMARALVHQRKRLTHRNVRSLGNGSFMPSGVEAAVFGVMRFGLGDRSARLPATATRLGPRYIRRIHEAIARLRAEAEGDQLQLHLDPG
;
A
#
# COMPACT_ATOMS: atom_id res chain seq x y z
N MET A 1 13.64 4.33 -2.41
CA MET A 1 12.94 5.53 -2.93
C MET A 1 11.73 5.10 -3.71
N SER A 2 10.56 5.69 -3.45
CA SER A 2 9.36 5.46 -4.27
C SER A 2 9.35 6.35 -5.52
N LEU A 3 8.58 5.99 -6.54
CA LEU A 3 8.42 6.80 -7.76
C LEU A 3 7.91 8.21 -7.44
N ASP A 4 7.00 8.32 -6.47
CA ASP A 4 6.48 9.62 -6.01
C ASP A 4 7.59 10.51 -5.42
N GLN A 5 8.53 9.93 -4.68
CA GLN A 5 9.69 10.69 -4.15
C GLN A 5 10.64 11.14 -5.27
N LEU A 6 10.81 10.34 -6.33
CA LEU A 6 11.59 10.73 -7.50
C LEU A 6 10.93 11.88 -8.26
N LEU A 7 9.60 11.83 -8.41
CA LEU A 7 8.82 12.90 -9.03
C LEU A 7 8.90 14.21 -8.23
N ASP A 8 8.91 14.14 -6.89
CA ASP A 8 9.09 15.33 -6.05
C ASP A 8 10.47 15.97 -6.25
N ILE A 9 11.53 15.16 -6.32
CA ILE A 9 12.90 15.66 -6.55
C ILE A 9 12.98 16.29 -7.93
N CYS A 10 12.42 15.65 -8.95
CA CYS A 10 12.32 16.23 -10.29
C CYS A 10 11.56 17.56 -10.30
N ALA A 11 10.43 17.63 -9.59
CA ALA A 11 9.61 18.84 -9.52
C ALA A 11 10.27 19.97 -8.71
N ALA A 12 10.97 19.64 -7.63
CA ALA A 12 11.65 20.61 -6.75
C ALA A 12 12.91 21.20 -7.41
N ASP A 13 13.72 20.36 -8.05
CA ASP A 13 14.99 20.76 -8.66
C ASP A 13 14.89 21.11 -10.15
N GLY A 14 13.71 20.99 -10.75
CA GLY A 14 13.47 21.25 -12.18
C GLY A 14 14.22 20.27 -13.08
N LEU A 15 14.45 19.05 -12.60
CA LEU A 15 15.16 18.00 -13.32
C LEU A 15 14.19 17.19 -14.18
N GLU A 16 14.60 16.82 -15.39
CA GLU A 16 13.86 15.81 -16.15
C GLU A 16 14.01 14.43 -15.49
N LEU A 17 12.90 13.70 -15.37
CA LEU A 17 12.87 12.36 -14.78
C LEU A 17 13.77 11.38 -15.53
N ALA A 18 13.88 11.54 -16.86
CA ALA A 18 14.75 10.72 -17.69
C ALA A 18 16.24 10.87 -17.30
N ASP A 19 16.68 12.10 -17.04
CA ASP A 19 18.06 12.40 -16.64
C ASP A 19 18.38 11.89 -15.23
N LEU A 20 17.40 12.01 -14.31
CA LEU A 20 17.52 11.47 -12.96
C LEU A 20 17.63 9.93 -12.96
N LEU A 21 16.81 9.25 -13.77
CA LEU A 21 16.84 7.79 -13.90
C LEU A 21 18.12 7.28 -14.59
N GLN A 22 18.76 8.09 -15.43
CA GLN A 22 20.04 7.78 -16.08
C GLN A 22 21.27 8.15 -15.23
N GLY A 23 21.08 8.69 -14.02
CA GLY A 23 22.16 9.13 -13.15
C GLY A 23 22.90 10.38 -13.65
N ARG A 24 22.34 11.10 -14.62
CA ARG A 24 22.91 12.32 -15.20
C ARG A 24 22.34 13.54 -14.48
N VAL A 25 22.77 13.77 -13.24
CA VAL A 25 22.35 14.94 -12.46
C VAL A 25 23.18 16.15 -12.89
N VAL A 26 22.92 16.66 -14.09
CA VAL A 26 23.49 17.94 -14.53
C VAL A 26 22.52 19.03 -14.08
N ARG A 27 22.90 19.75 -13.01
CA ARG A 27 22.23 21.01 -12.67
C ARG A 27 22.36 21.93 -13.88
N PRO A 28 21.28 22.52 -14.43
CA PRO A 28 21.43 23.45 -15.53
C PRO A 28 22.26 24.64 -15.04
N VAL A 29 23.52 24.69 -15.45
CA VAL A 29 24.45 25.78 -15.15
C VAL A 29 23.87 27.03 -15.80
N GLY A 30 23.74 28.10 -15.02
CA GLY A 30 23.24 29.39 -15.47
C GLY A 30 23.92 29.81 -16.77
N ALA A 31 23.08 30.12 -17.77
CA ALA A 31 23.50 30.52 -19.09
C ALA A 31 24.33 31.81 -19.04
N GLY A 32 25.63 31.69 -19.26
CA GLY A 32 26.43 32.77 -19.80
C GLY A 32 26.08 32.99 -21.27
N GLY A 33 25.46 34.14 -21.57
CA GLY A 33 25.65 34.85 -22.84
C GLY A 33 25.29 34.15 -24.15
N MET A 34 24.17 33.43 -24.24
CA MET A 34 23.59 33.06 -25.54
C MET A 34 22.23 33.75 -25.68
N ALA A 35 22.11 34.63 -26.68
CA ALA A 35 20.85 35.31 -26.99
C ALA A 35 19.75 34.25 -27.23
N PRO A 36 18.55 34.41 -26.64
CA PRO A 36 17.52 33.38 -26.68
C PRO A 36 17.01 33.18 -28.11
N THR A 37 17.42 32.09 -28.76
CA THR A 37 17.00 31.72 -30.12
C THR A 37 15.59 31.14 -30.18
N ARG A 38 14.95 30.88 -29.02
CA ARG A 38 13.57 30.40 -28.96
C ARG A 38 12.65 31.54 -28.51
N PRO A 39 11.56 31.83 -29.24
CA PRO A 39 10.55 32.76 -28.74
C PRO A 39 10.08 32.26 -27.39
N ARG A 40 10.10 33.14 -26.37
CA ARG A 40 9.54 32.85 -25.05
C ARG A 40 8.11 32.35 -25.27
N CYS A 41 7.87 31.05 -25.02
CA CYS A 41 6.51 30.52 -24.97
C CYS A 41 5.71 31.42 -24.02
N ARG A 42 4.60 31.95 -24.51
CA ARG A 42 3.67 32.71 -23.68
C ARG A 42 3.35 31.85 -22.48
N ALA A 43 3.67 32.35 -21.28
CA ALA A 43 3.19 31.72 -20.07
C ALA A 43 1.66 31.67 -20.21
N ASN A 44 1.09 30.46 -20.22
CA ASN A 44 -0.35 30.34 -20.09
C ASN A 44 -0.71 31.08 -18.79
N ASN A 45 -1.62 32.04 -18.87
CA ASN A 45 -2.18 32.66 -17.68
C ASN A 45 -2.96 31.58 -16.97
N VAL A 46 -2.30 30.92 -16.03
CA VAL A 46 -2.90 29.90 -15.21
C VAL A 46 -3.73 30.61 -14.15
N ASP A 47 -5.01 30.28 -14.09
CA ASP A 47 -5.90 30.81 -13.05
C ASP A 47 -5.53 30.18 -11.70
N HIS A 48 -4.80 30.95 -10.89
CA HIS A 48 -4.34 30.53 -9.57
C HIS A 48 -5.49 30.32 -8.58
N ASP A 49 -6.59 31.08 -8.72
CA ASP A 49 -7.75 30.96 -7.83
C ASP A 49 -8.53 29.68 -8.16
N ALA A 50 -8.68 29.37 -9.45
CA ALA A 50 -9.27 28.09 -9.89
C ALA A 50 -8.47 26.88 -9.39
N ILE A 51 -7.13 26.94 -9.42
CA ILE A 51 -6.26 25.89 -8.86
C ILE A 51 -6.46 25.74 -7.35
N ARG A 52 -6.47 26.86 -6.61
CA ARG A 52 -6.62 26.82 -5.16
C ARG A 52 -7.99 26.24 -4.78
N ALA A 53 -9.05 26.66 -5.45
CA ALA A 53 -10.40 26.13 -5.25
C ALA A 53 -10.48 24.62 -5.56
N ALA A 54 -9.85 24.18 -6.66
CA ALA A 54 -9.83 22.77 -7.03
C ALA A 54 -9.04 21.91 -6.04
N LEU A 55 -7.91 22.40 -5.51
CA LEU A 55 -7.14 21.71 -4.48
C LEU A 55 -7.88 21.65 -3.14
N GLN A 56 -8.60 22.71 -2.76
CA GLN A 56 -9.46 22.69 -1.58
C GLN A 56 -10.61 21.70 -1.73
N ALA A 57 -11.27 21.67 -2.88
CA ALA A 57 -12.30 20.68 -3.19
C ALA A 57 -11.72 19.26 -3.16
N ALA A 58 -10.53 19.04 -3.73
CA ALA A 58 -9.86 17.75 -3.71
C ALA A 58 -9.51 17.26 -2.30
N LEU A 59 -9.25 18.17 -1.36
CA LEU A 59 -9.02 17.82 0.03
C LEU A 59 -10.30 17.26 0.69
N VAL A 60 -11.46 17.84 0.36
CA VAL A 60 -12.78 17.41 0.86
C VAL A 60 -13.25 16.13 0.18
N ASP A 61 -13.21 16.09 -1.16
CA ASP A 61 -13.62 14.95 -1.98
C ASP A 61 -12.65 13.76 -1.83
N GLY A 62 -11.45 14.06 -1.35
CA GLY A 62 -10.41 13.08 -1.22
C GLY A 62 -9.83 12.64 -2.57
N ARG A 63 -9.65 13.56 -3.51
CA ARG A 63 -8.98 13.27 -4.78
C ARG A 63 -7.46 13.32 -4.63
N SER A 64 -6.74 12.70 -5.56
CA SER A 64 -5.27 12.77 -5.59
C SER A 64 -4.80 13.99 -6.37
N VAL A 65 -3.60 14.49 -6.06
CA VAL A 65 -3.07 15.69 -6.74
C VAL A 65 -2.86 15.45 -8.25
N SER A 66 -2.60 14.21 -8.65
CA SER A 66 -2.49 13.84 -10.06
C SER A 66 -3.84 13.83 -10.79
N GLU A 67 -4.95 13.57 -10.11
CA GLU A 67 -6.31 13.73 -10.68
C GLU A 67 -6.63 15.21 -10.92
N VAL A 68 -6.31 16.07 -9.95
CA VAL A 68 -6.50 17.53 -10.07
C VAL A 68 -5.66 18.10 -11.20
N ALA A 69 -4.39 17.67 -11.32
CA ALA A 69 -3.50 18.07 -12.41
C ALA A 69 -4.06 17.68 -13.79
N LYS A 70 -4.60 16.47 -13.91
CA LYS A 70 -5.22 15.97 -15.16
C LYS A 70 -6.48 16.74 -15.52
N GLU A 71 -7.32 17.04 -14.54
CA GLU A 71 -8.57 17.77 -14.74
C GLU A 71 -8.32 19.20 -15.23
N LEU A 72 -7.39 19.91 -14.57
CA LEU A 72 -7.04 21.28 -14.93
C LEU A 72 -6.09 21.38 -16.12
N ARG A 73 -5.54 20.24 -16.58
CA ARG A 73 -4.48 20.16 -17.61
C ARG A 73 -3.25 21.01 -17.26
N VAL A 74 -2.86 20.95 -15.99
CA VAL A 74 -1.74 21.71 -15.42
C VAL A 74 -0.70 20.74 -14.86
N ASP A 75 0.58 21.07 -15.01
CA ASP A 75 1.68 20.27 -14.47
C ASP A 75 1.71 20.29 -12.93
N LEU A 76 2.18 19.20 -12.32
CA LEU A 76 2.35 19.10 -10.86
C LEU A 76 3.26 20.20 -10.29
N SER A 77 4.27 20.62 -11.05
CA SER A 77 5.18 21.71 -10.69
C SER A 77 4.46 23.05 -10.60
N THR A 78 3.46 23.29 -11.45
CA THR A 78 2.63 24.50 -11.37
C THR A 78 1.73 24.45 -10.14
N LEU A 79 1.09 23.31 -9.85
CA LEU A 79 0.30 23.15 -8.62
C LEU A 79 1.11 23.42 -7.35
N LEU A 80 2.34 22.87 -7.29
CA LEU A 80 3.26 23.09 -6.17
C LEU A 80 3.69 24.56 -6.02
N ARG A 81 3.83 25.28 -7.14
CA ARG A 81 4.21 26.71 -7.15
C ARG A 81 3.08 27.64 -6.70
N VAL A 82 1.81 27.30 -6.98
CA VAL A 82 0.67 28.15 -6.60
C VAL A 82 0.46 28.16 -5.09
N ASP A 83 0.38 26.97 -4.49
CA ASP A 83 0.11 26.82 -3.06
C ASP A 83 0.75 25.53 -2.53
N ARG A 84 1.96 25.66 -2.01
CA ARG A 84 2.79 24.53 -1.55
C ARG A 84 2.12 23.80 -0.39
N ASP A 85 1.56 24.53 0.57
CA ASP A 85 1.02 23.95 1.79
C ASP A 85 -0.24 23.15 1.47
N LEU A 86 -1.11 23.68 0.61
CA LEU A 86 -2.31 22.99 0.17
C LEU A 86 -1.98 21.76 -0.69
N TYR A 87 -0.99 21.85 -1.57
CA TYR A 87 -0.47 20.70 -2.33
C TYR A 87 -0.01 19.57 -1.39
N VAL A 88 0.82 19.90 -0.40
CA VAL A 88 1.35 18.93 0.56
C VAL A 88 0.21 18.33 1.39
N ALA A 89 -0.77 19.13 1.79
CA ALA A 89 -1.94 18.65 2.54
C ALA A 89 -2.76 17.62 1.75
N VAL A 90 -3.12 17.93 0.48
CA VAL A 90 -3.88 17.00 -0.38
C VAL A 90 -3.10 15.72 -0.62
N ARG A 91 -1.79 15.83 -0.86
CA ARG A 91 -0.92 14.68 -1.06
C ARG A 91 -0.88 13.77 0.17
N ASN A 92 -0.64 14.34 1.35
CA ASN A 92 -0.58 13.57 2.59
C ASN A 92 -1.93 12.93 2.89
N ALA A 93 -3.03 13.67 2.74
CA ALA A 93 -4.37 13.13 2.92
C ALA A 93 -4.70 11.97 1.96
N ALA A 94 -4.22 12.02 0.72
CA ALA A 94 -4.35 10.91 -0.22
C ALA A 94 -3.47 9.71 0.15
N ALA A 95 -2.23 9.95 0.60
CA ALA A 95 -1.31 8.91 1.05
C ALA A 95 -1.84 8.20 2.31
N ASP A 96 -2.31 8.96 3.30
CA ASP A 96 -2.87 8.45 4.55
C ASP A 96 -4.09 7.57 4.30
N ARG A 97 -4.97 7.97 3.36
CA ARG A 97 -6.15 7.15 3.01
C ARG A 97 -5.77 5.85 2.32
N ARG A 98 -4.79 5.87 1.42
CA ARG A 98 -4.26 4.62 0.83
C ARG A 98 -3.66 3.73 1.90
N ALA A 99 -2.89 4.29 2.83
CA ALA A 99 -2.33 3.54 3.94
C ALA A 99 -3.41 2.94 4.85
N GLN A 100 -4.48 3.70 5.15
CA GLN A 100 -5.63 3.22 5.93
C GLN A 100 -6.39 2.12 5.19
N GLU A 101 -6.59 2.24 3.88
CA GLU A 101 -7.25 1.22 3.08
C GLU A 101 -6.41 -0.07 3.03
N GLU A 102 -5.11 0.06 2.84
CA GLU A 102 -4.18 -1.06 2.90
C GLU A 102 -4.19 -1.73 4.27
N GLU A 103 -4.19 -0.94 5.36
CA GLU A 103 -4.33 -1.44 6.72
C GLU A 103 -5.65 -2.20 6.91
N ARG A 104 -6.78 -1.64 6.45
CA ARG A 104 -8.08 -2.31 6.49
C ARG A 104 -8.06 -3.65 5.76
N ARG A 105 -7.46 -3.71 4.57
CA ARG A 105 -7.32 -4.97 3.80
C ARG A 105 -6.49 -6.01 4.57
N HIS A 106 -5.40 -5.59 5.21
CA HIS A 106 -4.58 -6.49 6.00
C HIS A 106 -5.31 -7.01 7.24
N LEU A 107 -6.02 -6.14 7.95
CA LEU A 107 -6.79 -6.54 9.14
C LEU A 107 -7.95 -7.46 8.76
N ALA A 108 -8.71 -7.13 7.71
CA ALA A 108 -9.79 -7.98 7.22
C ALA A 108 -9.28 -9.38 6.83
N ALA A 109 -8.11 -9.48 6.18
CA ALA A 109 -7.51 -10.76 5.85
C ALA A 109 -7.10 -11.57 7.10
N ILE A 110 -6.56 -10.91 8.13
CA ILE A 110 -6.24 -11.55 9.42
C ILE A 110 -7.52 -12.07 10.07
N ASP A 111 -8.54 -11.24 10.19
CA ASP A 111 -9.82 -11.60 10.83
C ASP A 111 -10.51 -12.74 10.09
N GLN A 112 -10.52 -12.69 8.75
CA GLN A 112 -11.11 -13.75 7.92
C GLN A 112 -10.39 -15.09 8.15
N VAL A 113 -9.05 -15.11 8.08
CA VAL A 113 -8.27 -16.34 8.28
C VAL A 113 -8.38 -16.84 9.72
N GLU A 114 -8.39 -15.94 10.71
CA GLU A 114 -8.61 -16.28 12.12
C GLU A 114 -9.98 -16.94 12.33
N ASN A 115 -11.05 -16.36 11.78
CA ASN A 115 -12.40 -16.91 11.88
C ASN A 115 -12.50 -18.30 11.23
N MET A 116 -11.85 -18.49 10.07
CA MET A 116 -11.79 -19.78 9.41
C MET A 116 -11.01 -20.80 10.23
N ALA A 117 -9.88 -20.40 10.82
CA ALA A 117 -9.10 -21.25 11.69
C ALA A 117 -9.89 -21.64 12.94
N ARG A 118 -10.59 -20.69 13.58
CA ARG A 118 -11.47 -20.94 14.72
C ARG A 118 -12.58 -21.94 14.38
N ALA A 119 -13.25 -21.77 13.24
CA ALA A 119 -14.27 -22.72 12.78
C ALA A 119 -13.70 -24.15 12.59
N LEU A 120 -12.47 -24.27 12.09
CA LEU A 120 -11.79 -25.57 11.97
C LEU A 120 -11.39 -26.14 13.32
N VAL A 121 -10.93 -25.31 14.26
CA VAL A 121 -10.61 -25.72 15.64
C VAL A 121 -11.84 -26.32 16.31
N HIS A 122 -13.00 -25.66 16.23
CA HIS A 122 -14.27 -26.20 16.74
C HIS A 122 -14.69 -27.52 16.08
N GLN A 123 -14.34 -27.72 14.80
CA GLN A 123 -14.57 -29.00 14.10
C GLN A 123 -13.45 -30.03 14.32
N ARG A 124 -12.45 -29.72 15.16
CA ARG A 124 -11.25 -30.55 15.40
C ARG A 124 -10.49 -30.89 14.11
N LYS A 125 -10.46 -29.95 13.16
CA LYS A 125 -9.78 -30.07 11.86
C LYS A 125 -8.58 -29.14 11.78
N ARG A 126 -7.57 -29.54 11.00
CA ARG A 126 -6.38 -28.71 10.74
C ARG A 126 -6.67 -27.60 9.73
N LEU A 127 -6.01 -26.45 9.89
CA LEU A 127 -6.01 -25.36 8.91
C LEU A 127 -5.27 -25.79 7.63
N THR A 128 -6.01 -26.32 6.66
CA THR A 128 -5.49 -26.70 5.34
C THR A 128 -6.42 -26.18 4.27
N HIS A 129 -5.92 -25.97 3.04
CA HIS A 129 -6.77 -25.54 1.92
C HIS A 129 -7.96 -26.48 1.70
N ARG A 130 -7.76 -27.80 1.87
CA ARG A 130 -8.83 -28.80 1.73
C ARG A 130 -9.93 -28.61 2.78
N ASN A 131 -9.55 -28.38 4.03
CA ASN A 131 -10.52 -28.22 5.13
C ASN A 131 -11.21 -26.85 5.09
N VAL A 132 -10.48 -25.83 4.67
CA VAL A 132 -11.05 -24.51 4.40
C VAL A 132 -12.09 -24.57 3.28
N ARG A 133 -11.79 -25.30 2.19
CA ARG A 133 -12.75 -25.49 1.10
C ARG A 133 -14.01 -26.24 1.53
N SER A 134 -13.94 -27.07 2.58
CA SER A 134 -15.11 -27.77 3.12
C SER A 134 -15.90 -26.97 4.15
N LEU A 135 -15.40 -25.80 4.59
CA LEU A 135 -16.12 -24.90 5.50
C LEU A 135 -17.16 -24.00 4.82
N GLY A 136 -17.13 -23.85 3.49
CA GLY A 136 -18.04 -22.93 2.81
C GLY A 136 -18.36 -23.31 1.36
N ASN A 137 -19.44 -22.72 0.84
CA ASN A 137 -19.85 -22.80 -0.57
C ASN A 137 -18.96 -21.96 -1.52
N GLY A 138 -18.05 -21.15 -0.96
CA GLY A 138 -17.11 -20.31 -1.69
C GLY A 138 -15.72 -20.95 -1.73
N SER A 139 -15.14 -21.04 -2.92
CA SER A 139 -13.74 -21.43 -3.10
C SER A 139 -12.84 -20.34 -2.53
N PHE A 140 -12.50 -20.41 -1.24
CA PHE A 140 -11.46 -19.56 -0.67
C PHE A 140 -10.13 -19.84 -1.40
N MET A 141 -9.79 -18.93 -2.30
CA MET A 141 -8.57 -18.89 -3.10
C MET A 141 -7.79 -17.68 -2.63
N PRO A 142 -6.99 -17.81 -1.55
CA PRO A 142 -6.33 -16.66 -0.97
C PRO A 142 -5.40 -16.03 -1.99
N SER A 143 -5.54 -14.73 -2.22
CA SER A 143 -4.69 -13.99 -3.16
C SER A 143 -3.96 -12.85 -2.45
N GLY A 144 -2.70 -12.61 -2.81
CA GLY A 144 -1.88 -11.56 -2.22
C GLY A 144 -1.72 -11.68 -0.69
N VAL A 145 -2.36 -10.76 0.05
CA VAL A 145 -2.23 -10.62 1.51
C VAL A 145 -2.86 -11.82 2.24
N GLU A 146 -4.02 -12.29 1.79
CA GLU A 146 -4.71 -13.44 2.39
C GLU A 146 -3.85 -14.69 2.35
N ALA A 147 -3.11 -14.91 1.26
CA ALA A 147 -2.23 -16.07 1.10
C ALA A 147 -1.04 -16.01 2.05
N ALA A 148 -0.48 -14.80 2.24
CA ALA A 148 0.59 -14.58 3.18
C ALA A 148 0.11 -14.83 4.62
N VAL A 149 -1.02 -14.23 5.01
CA VAL A 149 -1.63 -14.42 6.35
C VAL A 149 -1.95 -15.90 6.59
N PHE A 150 -2.60 -16.56 5.63
CA PHE A 150 -2.94 -17.99 5.71
C PHE A 150 -1.70 -18.88 5.88
N GLY A 151 -0.65 -18.63 5.11
CA GLY A 151 0.60 -19.40 5.24
C GLY A 151 1.30 -19.19 6.58
N VAL A 152 1.37 -17.95 7.06
CA VAL A 152 1.96 -17.65 8.38
C VAL A 152 1.13 -18.28 9.50
N MET A 153 -0.20 -18.22 9.44
CA MET A 153 -1.07 -18.82 10.45
C MET A 153 -0.96 -20.35 10.45
N ARG A 154 -0.89 -21.00 9.28
CA ARG A 154 -0.64 -22.45 9.17
C ARG A 154 0.68 -22.86 9.79
N PHE A 155 1.76 -22.17 9.44
CA PHE A 155 3.08 -22.43 10.01
C PHE A 155 3.07 -22.24 11.53
N GLY A 156 2.47 -21.14 11.99
CA GLY A 156 2.33 -20.82 13.42
C GLY A 156 1.47 -21.81 14.20
N LEU A 157 0.49 -22.46 13.57
CA LEU A 157 -0.30 -23.53 14.19
C LEU A 157 0.38 -24.91 14.14
N GLY A 158 1.62 -25.00 13.65
CA GLY A 158 2.43 -26.22 13.70
C GLY A 158 2.30 -27.10 12.45
N ASP A 159 1.76 -26.59 11.35
CA ASP A 159 1.73 -27.33 10.09
C ASP A 159 3.14 -27.42 9.48
N ARG A 160 3.80 -28.56 9.71
CA ARG A 160 5.16 -28.84 9.20
C ARG A 160 5.22 -28.95 7.67
N SER A 161 4.09 -29.14 7.00
CA SER A 161 4.02 -29.17 5.53
C SER A 161 3.98 -27.76 4.92
N ALA A 162 3.62 -26.75 5.71
CA ALA A 162 3.56 -25.38 5.28
C ALA A 162 4.96 -24.75 5.35
N ARG A 163 5.52 -24.36 4.19
CA ARG A 163 6.65 -23.44 4.17
C ARG A 163 6.15 -22.02 4.37
N LEU A 164 6.90 -21.20 5.12
CA LEU A 164 6.60 -19.78 5.23
C LEU A 164 6.60 -19.19 3.80
N PRO A 165 5.48 -18.60 3.35
CA PRO A 165 5.43 -18.10 1.99
C PRO A 165 6.39 -16.91 1.86
N ALA A 166 7.09 -16.81 0.73
CA ALA A 166 8.01 -15.68 0.47
C ALA A 166 7.28 -14.33 0.58
N THR A 167 5.97 -14.30 0.31
CA THR A 167 5.09 -13.14 0.48
C THR A 167 4.88 -12.71 1.93
N ALA A 168 5.16 -13.56 2.92
CA ALA A 168 5.12 -13.18 4.34
C ALA A 168 6.15 -12.11 4.68
N THR A 169 7.27 -12.04 3.95
CA THR A 169 8.26 -10.96 4.13
C THR A 169 7.71 -9.59 3.74
N ARG A 170 6.64 -9.54 2.94
CA ARG A 170 5.92 -8.31 2.59
C ARG A 170 4.95 -7.87 3.68
N LEU A 171 4.58 -8.77 4.60
CA LEU A 171 3.80 -8.38 5.77
C LEU A 171 4.71 -7.61 6.71
N GLY A 172 4.38 -6.34 6.95
CA GLY A 172 5.10 -5.53 7.93
C GLY A 172 5.10 -6.17 9.34
N PRO A 173 6.10 -5.85 10.19
CA PRO A 173 6.27 -6.49 11.51
C PRO A 173 5.06 -6.33 12.43
N ARG A 174 4.31 -5.23 12.27
CA ARG A 174 3.05 -4.99 13.00
C ARG A 174 1.99 -6.04 12.69
N TYR A 175 1.84 -6.43 11.43
CA TYR A 175 0.86 -7.44 11.01
C TYR A 175 1.30 -8.83 11.42
N ILE A 176 2.60 -9.14 11.30
CA ILE A 176 3.16 -10.40 11.79
C ILE A 176 2.87 -10.58 13.28
N ARG A 177 3.08 -9.54 14.10
CA ARG A 177 2.73 -9.57 15.53
C ARG A 177 1.25 -9.88 15.77
N ARG A 178 0.35 -9.20 15.05
CA ARG A 178 -1.10 -9.48 15.15
C ARG A 178 -1.47 -10.91 14.74
N ILE A 179 -0.82 -11.46 13.71
CA ILE A 179 -1.04 -12.85 13.31
C ILE A 179 -0.57 -13.80 14.43
N HIS A 180 0.58 -13.52 15.07
CA HIS A 180 1.04 -14.31 16.22
C HIS A 180 0.09 -14.21 17.42
N GLU A 181 -0.46 -13.04 17.71
CA GLU A 181 -1.49 -12.85 18.73
C GLU A 181 -2.75 -13.68 18.41
N ALA A 182 -3.19 -13.69 17.15
CA ALA A 182 -4.30 -14.53 16.68
C ALA A 182 -4.00 -16.02 16.84
N ILE A 183 -2.80 -16.46 16.47
CA ILE A 183 -2.35 -17.85 16.69
C ILE A 183 -2.38 -18.20 18.18
N ALA A 184 -1.92 -17.31 19.06
CA ALA A 184 -1.92 -17.54 20.50
C ALA A 184 -3.34 -17.70 21.05
N ARG A 185 -4.30 -16.85 20.60
CA ARG A 185 -5.73 -17.00 20.94
C ARG A 185 -6.28 -18.35 20.49
N LEU A 186 -6.03 -18.74 19.25
CA LEU A 186 -6.49 -20.01 18.69
C LEU A 186 -5.89 -21.22 19.43
N ARG A 187 -4.63 -21.15 19.86
CA ARG A 187 -4.00 -22.20 20.68
C ARG A 187 -4.65 -22.31 22.06
N ALA A 188 -4.91 -21.19 22.72
CA ALA A 188 -5.61 -21.19 24.01
C ALA A 188 -7.04 -21.75 23.90
N GLU A 189 -7.77 -21.42 22.82
CA GLU A 189 -9.08 -21.98 22.51
C GLU A 189 -9.00 -23.51 22.26
N ALA A 190 -7.94 -24.00 21.62
CA ALA A 190 -7.74 -25.42 21.36
C ALA A 190 -7.26 -26.23 22.59
N GLU A 191 -6.49 -25.62 23.49
CA GLU A 191 -5.99 -26.24 24.73
C GLU A 191 -7.11 -26.47 25.76
N GLY A 192 -8.14 -25.63 25.76
CA GLY A 192 -9.37 -25.85 26.55
C GLY A 192 -10.21 -27.04 26.09
N ASP A 193 -9.97 -27.53 24.87
CA ASP A 193 -10.77 -28.56 24.17
C ASP A 193 -9.85 -29.71 23.70
N GLN A 194 -9.01 -30.24 24.59
CA GLN A 194 -8.11 -31.40 24.40
C GLN A 194 -7.65 -31.66 22.95
N LEU A 195 -6.97 -30.69 22.34
CA LEU A 195 -6.26 -30.90 21.09
C LEU A 195 -4.77 -30.91 21.37
N GLN A 196 -4.25 -32.10 21.67
CA GLN A 196 -3.08 -32.52 20.92
C GLN A 196 -3.47 -32.41 19.44
N LEU A 197 -3.20 -31.27 18.82
CA LEU A 197 -2.96 -31.21 17.38
C LEU A 197 -1.96 -32.33 17.14
N HIS A 198 -2.42 -33.51 16.71
CA HIS A 198 -1.58 -34.70 16.56
C HIS A 198 -0.32 -34.30 15.80
N LEU A 199 0.76 -34.06 16.53
CA LEU A 199 2.07 -33.69 16.02
C LEU A 199 2.80 -35.01 15.91
N ASP A 200 2.39 -35.89 15.00
CA ASP A 200 3.20 -37.06 14.66
C ASP A 200 3.20 -37.37 13.16
N PRO A 201 4.32 -37.94 12.66
CA PRO A 201 4.69 -37.93 11.26
C PRO A 201 4.10 -39.15 10.55
N GLY A 202 3.47 -38.90 9.41
CA GLY A 202 3.20 -39.88 8.37
C GLY A 202 3.73 -39.35 7.05
#